data_AF-A0A6I7WNG1-F1
#
_entry.id   AF-A0A6I7WNG1-F1
#
_cell.length_a   1.000
_cell.length_b   1.000
_cell.length_c   1.000
_cell.angle_alpha   90.00
_cell.angle_beta   90.00
_cell.angle_gamma   90.00
#
_symmetry.space_group_name_H-M   'P 1'
#
loop_
_entity.id
_entity.type
_entity.pdbx_description
1 polymer ?
#
loop_
_entity_poly.entity_id
_entity_poly.type
_entity_poly.pdbx_seq_one_letter_code
_entity_poly.pdbx_strand_id
1 'polypeptide(L)'
;MIKEHTAGNPMDETQKWTNLTRANMSDLLAREGFKVSRNVVRKLLKNNGYVKRKPLKNKAGGGHVDRNSQFERIAELKDIYTAEGNPILSVDTKKKEKIGNLSREGKIYTTETVEVYDHDFPSLAEGVAVPHTVYDQARNEAYVTVGTSRDTSEFACDSLRHWWYNYGILYYANATSILMRMDGGGSNSSRHYIFKQDLQALATEIGVEIRVAHYPPYTSKWNPVEHKAFPHITRALQGVVLTSHQLTKELIETTTTKKGLKVFASINTFANFDLSQK
;
A
#
# COMPACT_ATOMS: atom_id res chain seq x y z
N MET A 1 37.73 -0.40 -15.90
CA MET A 1 36.86 -0.88 -14.80
C MET A 1 35.56 -0.10 -14.54
N ILE A 2 35.50 1.03 -13.79
CA ILE A 2 34.19 1.68 -13.48
C ILE A 2 33.50 2.24 -14.74
N LYS A 3 34.24 2.85 -15.67
CA LYS A 3 33.69 3.41 -16.92
C LYS A 3 32.96 2.36 -17.78
N GLU A 4 33.42 1.11 -17.78
CA GLU A 4 32.82 0.00 -18.57
C GLU A 4 31.55 -0.57 -17.91
N HIS A 5 31.35 -0.29 -16.62
CA HIS A 5 30.16 -0.67 -15.86
C HIS A 5 29.36 0.55 -15.39
N THR A 6 29.59 1.70 -16.03
CA THR A 6 28.84 2.94 -15.85
C THR A 6 27.84 3.04 -16.99
N ALA A 7 26.56 3.00 -16.67
CA ALA A 7 25.49 3.39 -17.57
C ALA A 7 24.98 4.77 -17.16
N GLY A 8 24.44 5.52 -18.11
CA GLY A 8 23.99 6.89 -17.90
C GLY A 8 22.94 7.28 -18.91
N ASN A 9 22.26 8.40 -18.69
CA ASN A 9 21.36 8.95 -19.70
C ASN A 9 22.23 9.55 -20.82
N PRO A 10 22.10 9.11 -22.09
CA PRO A 10 22.93 9.63 -23.20
C PRO A 10 22.80 11.14 -23.41
N MET A 11 21.71 11.76 -22.92
CA MET A 11 21.46 13.20 -23.02
C MET A 11 21.75 13.99 -21.73
N ASP A 12 22.21 13.33 -20.66
CA ASP A 12 22.54 13.97 -19.40
C ASP A 12 23.75 13.29 -18.76
N GLU A 13 24.93 13.88 -18.99
CA GLU A 13 26.23 13.38 -18.49
C GLU A 13 26.35 13.39 -16.96
N THR A 14 25.43 14.03 -16.25
CA THR A 14 25.39 14.06 -14.78
C THR A 14 24.73 12.82 -14.18
N GLN A 15 23.97 12.06 -14.96
CA GLN A 15 23.32 10.82 -14.52
C GLN A 15 24.20 9.61 -14.82
N LYS A 16 24.85 9.11 -13.77
CA LYS A 16 25.70 7.91 -13.82
C LYS A 16 25.17 6.88 -12.83
N TRP A 17 25.01 5.63 -13.27
CA TRP A 17 24.65 4.50 -12.42
C TRP A 17 25.52 3.29 -12.75
N THR A 18 25.75 2.46 -11.74
CA THR A 18 26.45 1.17 -11.88
C THR A 18 25.63 0.08 -11.22
N ASN A 19 25.61 -1.09 -11.82
CA ASN A 19 24.96 -2.29 -11.28
C ASN A 19 25.89 -3.08 -10.34
N LEU A 20 27.15 -2.67 -10.19
CA LEU A 20 28.12 -3.37 -9.36
C LEU A 20 27.93 -3.06 -7.87
N THR A 21 28.00 -4.12 -7.05
CA THR A 21 28.05 -3.93 -5.60
C THR A 21 29.46 -3.52 -5.15
N ARG A 22 29.58 -2.99 -3.93
CA ARG A 22 30.89 -2.66 -3.32
C ARG A 22 31.80 -3.88 -3.18
N ALA A 23 31.23 -5.07 -3.01
CA ALA A 23 32.00 -6.32 -2.94
C ALA A 23 32.54 -6.67 -4.33
N ASN A 24 31.67 -6.69 -5.34
CA ASN A 24 32.08 -6.98 -6.72
C ASN A 24 33.17 -6.01 -7.21
N MET A 25 33.07 -4.71 -6.88
CA MET A 25 34.11 -3.73 -7.20
C MET A 25 35.43 -3.98 -6.45
N SER A 26 35.36 -4.42 -5.19
CA SER A 26 36.54 -4.78 -4.40
C SER A 26 37.26 -5.99 -5.01
N ASP A 27 36.51 -7.00 -5.44
CA ASP A 27 37.05 -8.25 -5.98
C ASP A 27 37.65 -8.05 -7.37
N LEU A 28 37.01 -7.24 -8.21
CA LEU A 28 37.53 -6.86 -9.52
C LEU A 28 38.82 -6.03 -9.41
N LEU A 29 38.88 -5.05 -8.50
CA LEU A 29 40.11 -4.28 -8.25
C LEU A 29 41.24 -5.17 -7.73
N ALA A 30 40.92 -6.18 -6.90
CA ALA A 30 41.92 -7.14 -6.43
C ALA A 30 42.49 -8.00 -7.57
N ARG A 31 41.68 -8.36 -8.58
CA ARG A 31 42.13 -9.06 -9.79
C ARG A 31 43.04 -8.19 -10.67
N GLU A 32 42.86 -6.88 -10.66
CA GLU A 32 43.75 -5.91 -11.31
C GLU A 32 44.98 -5.55 -10.46
N GLY A 33 45.21 -6.24 -9.32
CA GLY A 33 46.37 -6.05 -8.46
C GLY A 33 46.20 -5.00 -7.34
N PHE A 34 45.04 -4.36 -7.24
CA PHE A 34 44.75 -3.37 -6.20
C PHE A 34 43.98 -3.99 -5.02
N LYS A 35 44.63 -4.15 -3.87
CA LYS A 35 43.95 -4.55 -2.63
C LYS A 35 43.22 -3.36 -1.99
N VAL A 36 41.93 -3.24 -2.26
CA VAL A 36 41.10 -2.14 -1.77
C VAL A 36 39.93 -2.70 -0.96
N SER A 37 39.64 -2.11 0.20
CA SER A 37 38.51 -2.55 1.02
C SER A 37 37.18 -1.96 0.54
N ARG A 38 36.06 -2.60 0.88
CA ARG A 38 34.69 -2.10 0.61
C ARG A 38 34.47 -0.65 1.10
N ASN A 39 35.18 -0.24 2.16
CA ASN A 39 35.14 1.12 2.70
C ASN A 39 35.87 2.13 1.81
N VAL A 40 36.99 1.75 1.21
CA VAL A 40 37.70 2.58 0.23
C VAL A 40 36.89 2.68 -1.05
N VAL A 41 36.31 1.58 -1.53
CA VAL A 41 35.36 1.60 -2.67
C VAL A 41 34.20 2.56 -2.42
N ARG A 42 33.62 2.58 -1.20
CA ARG A 42 32.57 3.55 -0.83
C ARG A 42 33.06 5.01 -0.93
N LYS A 43 34.26 5.30 -0.45
CA LYS A 43 34.85 6.65 -0.53
C LYS A 43 35.11 7.05 -1.99
N LEU A 44 35.65 6.14 -2.79
CA LEU A 44 35.90 6.36 -4.22
C LEU A 44 34.61 6.63 -4.98
N LEU A 45 33.54 5.86 -4.75
CA LEU A 45 32.23 6.11 -5.33
C LEU A 45 31.72 7.51 -4.96
N LYS A 46 31.77 7.89 -3.68
CA LYS A 46 31.34 9.21 -3.22
C LYS A 46 32.16 10.34 -3.86
N ASN A 47 33.48 10.20 -3.93
CA ASN A 47 34.38 11.18 -4.54
C ASN A 47 34.14 11.34 -6.05
N ASN A 48 33.63 10.30 -6.71
CA ASN A 48 33.28 10.32 -8.14
C ASN A 48 31.78 10.60 -8.39
N GLY A 49 31.05 11.11 -7.40
CA GLY A 49 29.65 11.52 -7.54
C GLY A 49 28.62 10.38 -7.47
N TYR A 50 29.04 9.14 -7.27
CA TYR A 50 28.14 8.00 -7.08
C TYR A 50 27.63 7.96 -5.64
N VAL A 51 26.33 8.22 -5.48
CA VAL A 51 25.62 8.08 -4.21
C VAL A 51 24.49 7.06 -4.36
N LYS A 52 24.18 6.34 -3.27
CA LYS A 52 23.02 5.45 -3.26
C LYS A 52 21.75 6.28 -3.44
N ARG A 53 21.01 6.03 -4.51
CA ARG A 53 19.69 6.61 -4.74
C ARG A 53 18.69 5.47 -4.93
N LYS A 54 17.50 5.61 -4.34
CA LYS A 54 16.37 4.75 -4.64
C LYS A 54 15.70 5.30 -5.91
N PRO A 55 15.34 4.48 -6.90
CA PRO A 55 14.55 4.94 -8.04
C PRO A 55 13.29 5.66 -7.54
N LEU A 56 13.12 6.91 -7.98
CA LEU A 56 11.95 7.72 -7.65
C LEU A 56 10.92 7.61 -8.78
N LYS A 57 9.78 6.97 -8.51
CA LYS A 57 8.67 6.86 -9.46
C LYS A 57 7.87 8.18 -9.52
N ASN A 58 8.45 9.25 -10.09
CA ASN A 58 7.77 10.55 -10.21
C ASN A 58 7.29 10.88 -11.63
N LYS A 59 7.72 10.13 -12.65
CA LYS A 59 7.20 10.28 -14.01
C LYS A 59 5.81 9.64 -14.10
N ALA A 60 4.80 10.44 -14.43
CA ALA A 60 3.48 9.92 -14.76
C ALA A 60 3.55 9.21 -16.13
N GLY A 61 2.94 8.03 -16.26
CA GLY A 61 2.94 7.24 -17.50
C GLY A 61 2.15 7.85 -18.67
N GLY A 62 1.43 8.96 -18.42
CA GLY A 62 0.68 9.73 -19.41
C GLY A 62 0.04 10.97 -18.78
N GLY A 63 -0.47 11.89 -19.61
CA GLY A 63 -1.28 13.06 -19.22
C GLY A 63 -2.65 12.98 -19.90
N HIS A 64 -3.72 13.37 -19.21
CA HIS A 64 -5.06 13.50 -19.80
C HIS A 64 -5.50 14.95 -19.66
N VAL A 65 -6.13 15.52 -20.69
CA VAL A 65 -6.54 16.94 -20.71
C VAL A 65 -7.49 17.26 -19.55
N ASP A 66 -8.40 16.34 -19.23
CA ASP A 66 -9.37 16.47 -18.14
C ASP A 66 -8.86 16.05 -16.75
N ARG A 67 -7.54 15.91 -16.56
CA ARG A 67 -7.01 15.51 -15.25
C ARG A 67 -7.38 16.52 -14.16
N ASN A 68 -7.28 17.82 -14.47
CA ASN A 68 -7.51 18.87 -13.49
C ASN A 68 -8.99 18.96 -13.09
N SER A 69 -9.91 18.90 -14.05
CA SER A 69 -11.35 18.96 -13.80
C SER A 69 -11.83 17.81 -12.91
N GLN A 70 -11.26 16.61 -13.04
CA GLN A 70 -11.53 15.51 -12.13
C GLN A 70 -11.07 15.80 -10.68
N PHE A 71 -9.89 16.41 -10.50
CA PHE A 71 -9.42 16.80 -9.16
C PHE A 71 -10.28 17.91 -8.55
N GLU A 72 -10.69 18.90 -9.34
CA GLU A 72 -11.59 19.97 -8.91
C GLU A 72 -12.93 19.39 -8.48
N ARG A 73 -13.50 18.44 -9.25
CA ARG A 73 -14.74 17.76 -8.87
C ARG A 73 -14.59 16.94 -7.58
N ILE A 74 -13.45 16.25 -7.39
CA ILE A 74 -13.17 15.54 -6.14
C ILE A 74 -13.08 16.52 -4.97
N ALA A 75 -12.47 17.70 -5.17
CA ALA A 75 -12.38 18.72 -4.13
C ALA A 75 -13.77 19.26 -3.74
N GLU A 76 -14.60 19.61 -4.73
CA GLU A 76 -15.97 20.07 -4.52
C GLU A 76 -16.82 19.03 -3.75
N LEU A 77 -16.75 17.75 -4.16
CA LEU A 77 -17.45 16.68 -3.47
C LEU A 77 -17.00 16.53 -2.02
N LYS A 78 -15.70 16.72 -1.73
CA LYS A 78 -15.22 16.70 -0.35
C LYS A 78 -15.81 17.83 0.47
N ASP A 79 -15.90 19.03 -0.09
CA ASP A 79 -16.43 20.19 0.63
C ASP A 79 -17.93 19.99 0.94
N ILE A 80 -18.71 19.46 -0.02
CA ILE A 80 -20.11 19.10 0.17
C ILE A 80 -20.26 18.06 1.29
N TYR A 81 -19.54 16.93 1.22
CA TYR A 81 -19.68 15.86 2.21
C TYR A 81 -19.21 16.28 3.59
N THR A 82 -18.17 17.12 3.67
CA THR A 82 -17.72 17.70 4.95
C THR A 82 -18.81 18.59 5.56
N ALA A 83 -19.45 19.45 4.74
CA ALA A 83 -20.51 20.34 5.21
C ALA A 83 -21.77 19.58 5.67
N GLU A 84 -22.10 18.47 5.01
CA GLU A 84 -23.23 17.60 5.36
C GLU A 84 -22.94 16.64 6.52
N GLY A 85 -21.69 16.56 7.00
CA GLY A 85 -21.27 15.59 8.02
C GLY A 85 -21.23 14.15 7.52
N ASN A 86 -21.20 13.95 6.20
CA ASN A 86 -21.13 12.66 5.54
C ASN A 86 -19.69 12.11 5.50
N PRO A 87 -19.48 10.79 5.64
CA PRO A 87 -18.14 10.20 5.63
C PRO A 87 -17.43 10.34 4.27
N ILE A 88 -16.14 10.68 4.34
CA ILE A 88 -15.22 10.74 3.19
C ILE A 88 -14.13 9.69 3.39
N LEU A 89 -14.21 8.62 2.60
CA LEU A 89 -13.34 7.46 2.71
C LEU A 89 -12.31 7.44 1.58
N SER A 90 -11.10 7.04 1.93
CA SER A 90 -10.02 6.75 0.99
C SER A 90 -9.81 5.24 1.00
N VAL A 91 -10.10 4.58 -0.12
CA VAL A 91 -10.14 3.12 -0.20
C VAL A 91 -9.10 2.64 -1.21
N ASP A 92 -8.35 1.62 -0.83
CA ASP A 92 -7.37 0.96 -1.71
C ASP A 92 -6.94 -0.39 -1.14
N THR A 93 -6.45 -1.26 -2.01
CA THR A 93 -5.82 -2.53 -1.64
C THR A 93 -4.31 -2.39 -1.62
N LYS A 94 -3.71 -2.67 -0.47
CA LYS A 94 -2.25 -2.73 -0.35
C LYS A 94 -1.71 -3.93 -1.13
N LYS A 95 -0.45 -3.84 -1.55
CA LYS A 95 0.32 -4.98 -2.06
C LYS A 95 0.09 -6.24 -1.19
N LYS A 96 -0.17 -7.36 -1.87
CA LYS A 96 -0.32 -8.68 -1.24
C LYS A 96 0.95 -9.08 -0.49
N GLU A 97 0.75 -9.57 0.72
CA GLU A 97 1.77 -10.04 1.63
C GLU A 97 1.79 -11.58 1.61
N LYS A 98 2.95 -12.20 1.44
CA LYS A 98 3.08 -13.67 1.48
C LYS A 98 3.08 -14.17 2.92
N ILE A 99 2.36 -15.24 3.19
CA ILE A 99 2.37 -15.93 4.49
C ILE A 99 3.26 -17.17 4.36
N GLY A 100 4.03 -17.47 5.39
CA GLY A 100 4.99 -18.56 5.45
C GLY A 100 6.38 -18.11 5.85
N ASN A 101 7.33 -19.04 5.93
CA ASN A 101 8.70 -18.81 6.39
C ASN A 101 9.60 -18.08 5.36
N LEU A 102 9.17 -16.90 4.93
CA LEU A 102 9.77 -16.11 3.86
C LEU A 102 10.38 -14.82 4.40
N SER A 103 11.49 -14.42 3.78
CA SER A 103 12.21 -13.20 4.11
C SER A 103 11.39 -11.95 3.77
N ARG A 104 11.57 -10.90 4.58
CA ARG A 104 11.00 -9.58 4.34
C ARG A 104 12.05 -8.50 4.56
N GLU A 105 12.02 -7.47 3.72
CA GLU A 105 12.91 -6.32 3.87
C GLU A 105 12.70 -5.69 5.26
N GLY A 106 13.77 -5.64 6.07
CA GLY A 106 13.69 -5.12 7.42
C GLY A 106 14.74 -5.71 8.34
N LYS A 107 14.74 -5.23 9.58
CA LYS A 107 15.51 -5.81 10.67
C LYS A 107 14.65 -5.75 11.93
N ILE A 108 14.68 -6.81 12.69
CA ILE A 108 14.02 -6.91 13.98
C ILE A 108 15.06 -7.10 15.07
N TYR A 109 14.73 -6.70 16.29
CA TYR A 109 15.46 -7.09 17.48
C TYR A 109 14.91 -8.44 17.93
N THR A 110 15.78 -9.44 18.04
CA THR A 110 15.44 -10.81 18.42
C THR A 110 16.59 -11.38 19.25
N THR A 111 16.28 -12.28 20.18
CA THR A 111 17.28 -12.99 20.99
C THR A 111 17.93 -14.14 20.23
N GLU A 112 17.29 -14.62 19.17
CA GLU A 112 17.72 -15.77 18.38
C GLU A 112 17.65 -15.47 16.87
N THR A 113 18.47 -16.19 16.10
CA THR A 113 18.43 -16.11 14.64
C THR A 113 17.12 -16.68 14.13
N VAL A 114 16.39 -15.90 13.33
CA VAL A 114 15.20 -16.38 12.63
C VAL A 114 15.62 -16.93 11.27
N GLU A 115 15.51 -18.24 11.10
CA GLU A 115 15.82 -18.93 9.84
C GLU A 115 14.62 -18.87 8.89
N VAL A 116 14.85 -18.38 7.67
CA VAL A 116 13.86 -18.31 6.57
C VAL A 116 14.41 -19.03 5.35
N TYR A 117 13.56 -19.32 4.36
CA TYR A 117 14.03 -19.83 3.08
C TYR A 117 15.03 -18.87 2.43
N ASP A 118 16.01 -19.44 1.69
CA ASP A 118 17.02 -18.68 0.95
C ASP A 118 16.42 -17.87 -0.22
N HIS A 119 15.22 -18.27 -0.66
CA HIS A 119 14.47 -17.65 -1.75
C HIS A 119 13.00 -17.42 -1.37
N ASP A 120 12.47 -16.26 -1.77
CA ASP A 120 11.09 -15.87 -1.49
C ASP A 120 10.14 -16.19 -2.65
N PHE A 121 10.10 -17.45 -3.10
CA PHE A 121 9.23 -17.84 -4.22
C PHE A 121 7.75 -17.91 -3.82
N PRO A 122 6.79 -17.55 -4.71
CA PRO A 122 5.37 -17.70 -4.42
C PRO A 122 4.95 -19.14 -4.06
N SER A 123 5.62 -20.15 -4.60
CA SER A 123 5.35 -21.58 -4.30
C SER A 123 5.73 -22.01 -2.90
N LEU A 124 6.59 -21.24 -2.21
CA LEU A 124 6.98 -21.47 -0.82
C LEU A 124 6.06 -20.74 0.17
N ALA A 125 5.12 -19.93 -0.33
CA ALA A 125 4.13 -19.28 0.50
C ALA A 125 3.03 -20.27 0.88
N GLU A 126 2.71 -20.35 2.15
CA GLU A 126 1.57 -21.12 2.69
C GLU A 126 0.23 -20.41 2.45
N GLY A 127 0.29 -19.10 2.16
CA GLY A 127 -0.88 -18.32 1.81
C GLY A 127 -0.53 -16.89 1.41
N VAL A 128 -1.58 -16.09 1.21
CA VAL A 128 -1.47 -14.65 1.00
C VAL A 128 -2.39 -13.89 1.94
N ALA A 129 -1.90 -12.77 2.45
CA ALA A 129 -2.68 -11.74 3.10
C ALA A 129 -2.87 -10.60 2.09
N VAL A 130 -4.12 -10.18 1.89
CA VAL A 130 -4.50 -9.08 1.02
C VAL A 130 -5.09 -7.97 1.89
N PRO A 131 -4.29 -6.96 2.31
CA PRO A 131 -4.81 -5.90 3.17
C PRO A 131 -5.60 -4.89 2.34
N HIS A 132 -6.93 -4.96 2.40
CA HIS A 132 -7.82 -3.93 1.87
C HIS A 132 -8.11 -2.90 2.95
N THR A 133 -7.93 -1.61 2.65
CA THR A 133 -8.00 -0.55 3.66
C THR A 133 -9.04 0.48 3.32
N VAL A 134 -9.94 0.72 4.28
CA VAL A 134 -10.84 1.88 4.32
C VAL A 134 -10.22 2.90 5.27
N TYR A 135 -9.77 4.04 4.75
CA TYR A 135 -9.19 5.12 5.55
C TYR A 135 -10.18 6.27 5.68
N ASP A 136 -10.66 6.49 6.91
CA ASP A 136 -11.48 7.62 7.30
C ASP A 136 -10.59 8.83 7.60
N GLN A 137 -10.71 9.85 6.76
CA GLN A 137 -9.87 11.04 6.87
C GLN A 137 -10.24 11.96 8.03
N ALA A 138 -11.54 12.10 8.30
CA ALA A 138 -12.03 13.03 9.32
C ALA A 138 -11.59 12.56 10.71
N ARG A 139 -11.55 11.23 10.89
CA ARG A 139 -11.16 10.60 12.15
C ARG A 139 -9.68 10.23 12.23
N ASN A 140 -8.98 10.23 11.09
CA ASN A 140 -7.62 9.72 10.97
C ASN A 140 -7.49 8.26 11.46
N GLU A 141 -8.45 7.43 11.04
CA GLU A 141 -8.56 6.02 11.41
C GLU A 141 -8.54 5.16 10.14
N ALA A 142 -7.76 4.09 10.14
CA ALA A 142 -7.72 3.12 9.04
C ALA A 142 -8.29 1.77 9.49
N TYR A 143 -9.12 1.18 8.65
CA TYR A 143 -9.78 -0.10 8.88
C TYR A 143 -9.30 -1.08 7.82
N VAL A 144 -8.54 -2.09 8.25
CA VAL A 144 -7.83 -3.00 7.36
C VAL A 144 -8.47 -4.39 7.43
N THR A 145 -9.12 -4.79 6.36
CA THR A 145 -9.60 -6.17 6.22
C THR A 145 -8.49 -7.00 5.55
N VAL A 146 -8.04 -8.05 6.22
CA VAL A 146 -7.04 -8.98 5.72
C VAL A 146 -7.76 -10.10 4.97
N GLY A 147 -7.75 -10.03 3.64
CA GLY A 147 -8.25 -11.07 2.76
C GLY A 147 -7.30 -12.26 2.70
N THR A 148 -7.85 -13.47 2.59
CA THR A 148 -7.08 -14.73 2.58
C THR A 148 -6.82 -15.26 1.17
N SER A 149 -7.44 -14.67 0.14
CA SER A 149 -7.41 -15.18 -1.23
C SER A 149 -7.19 -14.09 -2.29
N ARG A 150 -8.24 -13.66 -2.98
CA ARG A 150 -8.20 -12.74 -4.12
C ARG A 150 -8.77 -11.39 -3.74
N ASP A 151 -8.30 -10.38 -4.46
CA ASP A 151 -8.80 -9.02 -4.39
C ASP A 151 -9.95 -8.89 -5.38
N THR A 152 -11.18 -9.11 -4.92
CA THR A 152 -12.41 -9.08 -5.72
C THR A 152 -13.28 -7.87 -5.35
N SER A 153 -14.24 -7.51 -6.21
CA SER A 153 -15.22 -6.46 -5.89
C SER A 153 -16.07 -6.83 -4.66
N GLU A 154 -16.45 -8.10 -4.53
CA GLU A 154 -17.12 -8.65 -3.35
C GLU A 154 -16.31 -8.40 -2.08
N PHE A 155 -15.01 -8.71 -2.10
CA PHE A 155 -14.12 -8.47 -0.96
C PHE A 155 -13.99 -6.99 -0.59
N ALA A 156 -13.94 -6.09 -1.58
CA ALA A 156 -13.94 -4.65 -1.34
C ALA A 156 -15.24 -4.19 -0.68
N CYS A 157 -16.39 -4.72 -1.14
CA CYS A 157 -17.70 -4.45 -0.55
C CYS A 157 -17.83 -5.03 0.87
N ASP A 158 -17.33 -6.25 1.11
CA ASP A 158 -17.28 -6.85 2.45
C ASP A 158 -16.48 -5.99 3.43
N SER A 159 -15.37 -5.43 2.96
CA SER A 159 -14.53 -4.55 3.77
C SER A 159 -15.26 -3.26 4.15
N LEU A 160 -16.00 -2.67 3.21
CA LEU A 160 -16.83 -1.49 3.48
C LEU A 160 -18.00 -1.83 4.39
N ARG A 161 -18.68 -2.96 4.16
CA ARG A 161 -19.76 -3.49 4.99
C ARG A 161 -19.30 -3.65 6.43
N HIS A 162 -18.16 -4.30 6.63
CA HIS A 162 -17.57 -4.50 7.95
C HIS A 162 -17.27 -3.17 8.63
N TRP A 163 -16.67 -2.20 7.91
CA TRP A 163 -16.45 -0.86 8.44
C TRP A 163 -17.77 -0.19 8.85
N TRP A 164 -18.80 -0.23 8.00
CA TRP A 164 -20.09 0.42 8.25
C TRP A 164 -20.74 -0.11 9.53
N TYR A 165 -20.93 -1.42 9.65
CA TYR A 165 -21.66 -1.98 10.80
C TYR A 165 -20.88 -1.93 12.12
N ASN A 166 -19.55 -1.92 12.09
CA ASN A 166 -18.73 -1.90 13.30
C ASN A 166 -18.37 -0.47 13.76
N TYR A 167 -18.32 0.49 12.82
CA TYR A 167 -17.79 1.82 13.09
C TYR A 167 -18.62 2.92 12.43
N GLY A 168 -18.86 2.81 11.11
CA GLY A 168 -19.49 3.86 10.31
C GLY A 168 -20.87 4.27 10.83
N ILE A 169 -21.74 3.31 11.13
CA ILE A 169 -23.10 3.56 11.64
C ILE A 169 -23.10 4.29 12.99
N LEU A 170 -22.07 4.08 13.82
CA LEU A 170 -21.94 4.74 15.13
C LEU A 170 -21.38 6.16 14.99
N TYR A 171 -20.41 6.36 14.10
CA TYR A 171 -19.76 7.65 13.92
C TYR A 171 -20.54 8.60 13.00
N TYR A 172 -21.36 8.05 12.11
CA TYR A 172 -22.09 8.78 11.09
C TYR A 172 -23.57 8.35 11.09
N ALA A 173 -24.21 8.41 12.26
CA ALA A 173 -25.59 7.95 12.45
C ALA A 173 -26.63 8.65 11.56
N ASN A 174 -26.34 9.87 11.09
CA ASN A 174 -27.20 10.66 10.21
C ASN A 174 -26.68 10.71 8.76
N ALA A 175 -25.71 9.88 8.39
CA ALA A 175 -25.16 9.92 7.04
C ALA A 175 -26.22 9.56 5.99
N THR A 176 -26.37 10.42 5.01
CA THR A 176 -27.22 10.20 3.84
C THR A 176 -26.42 9.64 2.67
N SER A 177 -25.10 9.81 2.68
CA SER A 177 -24.22 9.30 1.63
C SER A 177 -22.79 9.06 2.12
N ILE A 178 -22.07 8.16 1.45
CA ILE A 178 -20.65 7.87 1.66
C ILE A 178 -19.86 8.23 0.41
N LEU A 179 -18.88 9.14 0.53
CA LEU A 179 -17.96 9.46 -0.56
C LEU A 179 -16.75 8.54 -0.50
N MET A 180 -16.66 7.58 -1.43
CA MET A 180 -15.49 6.74 -1.61
C MET A 180 -14.55 7.31 -2.66
N ARG A 181 -13.31 7.60 -2.26
CA ARG A 181 -12.23 7.99 -3.17
C ARG A 181 -11.26 6.84 -3.33
N MET A 182 -11.09 6.39 -4.56
CA MET A 182 -10.30 5.20 -4.90
C MET A 182 -9.67 5.32 -6.27
N ASP A 183 -8.70 4.47 -6.55
CA ASP A 183 -8.18 4.30 -7.90
C ASP A 183 -9.17 3.49 -8.77
N GLY A 184 -9.06 3.64 -10.08
CA GLY A 184 -9.97 2.97 -11.03
C GLY A 184 -9.50 1.60 -11.51
N GLY A 185 -8.60 0.94 -10.77
CA GLY A 185 -7.96 -0.32 -11.17
C GLY A 185 -8.39 -1.52 -10.31
N GLY A 186 -8.05 -2.73 -10.75
CA GLY A 186 -8.25 -3.96 -9.96
C GLY A 186 -9.70 -4.21 -9.56
N SER A 187 -9.91 -4.52 -8.27
CA SER A 187 -11.23 -4.73 -7.65
C SER A 187 -12.10 -3.48 -7.62
N ASN A 188 -11.52 -2.29 -7.78
CA ASN A 188 -12.19 -0.98 -7.82
C ASN A 188 -12.49 -0.47 -9.24
N SER A 189 -12.44 -1.36 -10.24
CA SER A 189 -12.46 -0.96 -11.64
C SER A 189 -13.75 -0.26 -12.05
N SER A 190 -13.60 0.99 -12.49
CA SER A 190 -14.69 1.79 -13.08
C SER A 190 -15.30 1.17 -14.35
N ARG A 191 -14.57 0.27 -15.01
CA ARG A 191 -14.95 -0.36 -16.28
C ARG A 191 -15.73 -1.66 -16.10
N HIS A 192 -15.65 -2.32 -14.95
CA HIS A 192 -16.29 -3.63 -14.74
C HIS A 192 -17.66 -3.46 -14.09
N TYR A 193 -18.69 -4.04 -14.72
CA TYR A 193 -20.07 -3.97 -14.23
C TYR A 193 -20.26 -4.67 -12.88
N ILE A 194 -19.50 -5.73 -12.61
CA ILE A 194 -19.59 -6.49 -11.36
C ILE A 194 -19.31 -5.61 -10.13
N PHE A 195 -18.33 -4.71 -10.22
CA PHE A 195 -18.03 -3.77 -9.14
C PHE A 195 -19.20 -2.82 -8.86
N LYS A 196 -19.87 -2.32 -9.91
CA LYS A 196 -21.05 -1.47 -9.77
C LYS A 196 -22.23 -2.24 -9.19
N GLN A 197 -22.42 -3.48 -9.59
CA GLN A 197 -23.46 -4.36 -9.07
C GLN A 197 -23.26 -4.64 -7.58
N ASP A 198 -22.05 -5.02 -7.17
CA ASP A 198 -21.74 -5.32 -5.77
C ASP A 198 -21.89 -4.08 -4.88
N LEU A 199 -21.42 -2.92 -5.37
CA LEU A 199 -21.63 -1.65 -4.66
C LEU A 199 -23.11 -1.26 -4.56
N GLN A 200 -23.89 -1.48 -5.62
CA GLN A 200 -25.33 -1.21 -5.58
C GLN A 200 -26.02 -2.14 -4.59
N ALA A 201 -25.67 -3.43 -4.58
CA ALA A 201 -26.21 -4.38 -3.61
C ALA A 201 -25.88 -3.94 -2.18
N LEU A 202 -24.63 -3.53 -1.92
CA LEU A 202 -24.22 -3.02 -0.62
C LEU A 202 -24.93 -1.71 -0.24
N ALA A 203 -25.05 -0.75 -1.16
CA ALA A 203 -25.75 0.52 -0.89
C ALA A 203 -27.22 0.28 -0.52
N THR A 204 -27.89 -0.65 -1.23
CA THR A 204 -29.25 -1.08 -0.90
C THR A 204 -29.31 -1.77 0.45
N GLU A 205 -28.35 -2.64 0.77
CA GLU A 205 -28.26 -3.36 2.04
C GLU A 205 -28.12 -2.42 3.23
N ILE A 206 -27.17 -1.46 3.17
CA ILE A 206 -26.89 -0.55 4.27
C ILE A 206 -27.85 0.65 4.33
N GLY A 207 -28.62 0.90 3.27
CA GLY A 207 -29.58 2.00 3.18
C GLY A 207 -28.94 3.39 3.04
N VAL A 208 -27.70 3.48 2.54
CA VAL A 208 -26.94 4.73 2.39
C VAL A 208 -26.39 4.84 0.98
N GLU A 209 -26.52 6.01 0.33
CA GLU A 209 -25.94 6.24 -0.99
C GLU A 209 -24.42 6.03 -0.93
N ILE A 210 -23.85 5.32 -1.90
CA ILE A 210 -22.40 5.22 -2.05
C ILE A 210 -22.00 5.94 -3.34
N ARG A 211 -21.29 7.05 -3.18
CA ARG A 211 -20.72 7.82 -4.29
C ARG A 211 -19.26 7.47 -4.46
N VAL A 212 -18.90 6.94 -5.63
CA VAL A 212 -17.51 6.66 -5.98
C VAL A 212 -16.92 7.80 -6.79
N ALA A 213 -15.80 8.33 -6.34
CA ALA A 213 -15.01 9.34 -7.03
C ALA A 213 -13.61 8.76 -7.34
N HIS A 214 -13.45 8.28 -8.57
CA HIS A 214 -12.20 7.72 -9.06
C HIS A 214 -11.15 8.80 -9.34
N TYR A 215 -9.92 8.58 -8.91
CA TYR A 215 -8.80 9.41 -9.31
C TYR A 215 -8.45 9.20 -10.80
N PRO A 216 -7.91 10.22 -11.49
CA PRO A 216 -7.43 10.07 -12.86
C PRO A 216 -6.40 8.93 -13.01
N PRO A 217 -6.26 8.32 -14.20
CA PRO A 217 -5.23 7.31 -14.43
C PRO A 217 -3.82 7.80 -14.07
N TYR A 218 -3.03 6.90 -13.46
CA TYR A 218 -1.66 7.17 -12.97
C TYR A 218 -1.54 8.21 -11.86
N THR A 219 -2.60 8.40 -11.07
CA THR A 219 -2.64 9.38 -9.97
C THR A 219 -2.92 8.78 -8.60
N SER A 220 -2.75 7.46 -8.42
CA SER A 220 -2.95 6.76 -7.13
C SER A 220 -2.17 7.39 -5.97
N LYS A 221 -1.03 8.04 -6.23
CA LYS A 221 -0.26 8.81 -5.24
C LYS A 221 -1.06 9.89 -4.50
N TRP A 222 -2.14 10.38 -5.09
CA TRP A 222 -3.01 11.39 -4.49
C TRP A 222 -4.11 10.79 -3.63
N ASN A 223 -4.29 9.47 -3.66
CA ASN A 223 -5.16 8.75 -2.74
C ASN A 223 -4.56 8.81 -1.32
N PRO A 224 -5.25 9.35 -0.30
CA PRO A 224 -4.68 9.55 1.02
C PRO A 224 -4.18 8.30 1.73
N VAL A 225 -4.85 7.17 1.57
CA VAL A 225 -4.47 5.88 2.14
C VAL A 225 -3.02 5.48 1.80
N GLU A 226 -2.56 5.79 0.58
CA GLU A 226 -1.20 5.49 0.07
C GLU A 226 -0.08 6.19 0.85
N HIS A 227 -0.35 7.36 1.43
CA HIS A 227 0.66 8.15 2.15
C HIS A 227 0.33 8.43 3.61
N LYS A 228 -0.91 8.15 4.05
CA LYS A 228 -1.36 8.33 5.44
C LYS A 228 -1.44 7.02 6.22
N ALA A 229 -1.78 5.90 5.58
CA ALA A 229 -1.93 4.59 6.24
C ALA A 229 -0.85 3.60 5.80
N PHE A 230 -0.74 3.34 4.50
CA PHE A 230 0.12 2.29 3.95
C PHE A 230 1.59 2.34 4.34
N PRO A 231 2.26 3.50 4.43
CA PRO A 231 3.66 3.54 4.84
C PRO A 231 3.83 3.11 6.29
N HIS A 232 2.85 3.39 7.15
CA HIS A 232 2.87 3.03 8.56
C HIS A 232 2.59 1.54 8.74
N ILE A 233 1.61 1.01 8.01
CA ILE A 233 1.34 -0.43 7.95
C ILE A 233 2.57 -1.21 7.45
N THR A 234 3.25 -0.72 6.40
CA THR A 234 4.50 -1.37 5.92
C THR A 234 5.58 -1.38 6.99
N ARG A 235 5.73 -0.31 7.79
CA ARG A 235 6.73 -0.28 8.86
C ARG A 235 6.40 -1.26 9.98
N ALA A 236 5.12 -1.45 10.31
CA ALA A 236 4.71 -2.41 11.32
C ALA A 236 5.00 -3.87 10.93
N LEU A 237 4.91 -4.19 9.63
CA LEU A 237 5.23 -5.53 9.10
C LEU A 237 6.72 -5.73 8.78
N GLN A 238 7.55 -4.70 8.95
CA GLN A 238 8.90 -4.66 8.39
C GLN A 238 9.84 -5.65 9.10
N GLY A 239 10.43 -6.57 8.34
CA GLY A 239 11.41 -7.54 8.84
C GLY A 239 10.83 -8.70 9.67
N VAL A 240 9.52 -8.74 9.89
CA VAL A 240 8.85 -9.83 10.61
C VAL A 240 8.48 -10.94 9.62
N VAL A 241 8.68 -12.20 10.01
CA VAL A 241 8.22 -13.36 9.24
C VAL A 241 6.72 -13.55 9.53
N LEU A 242 5.87 -13.36 8.51
CA LEU A 242 4.43 -13.48 8.67
C LEU A 242 4.01 -14.95 8.56
N THR A 243 3.90 -15.64 9.68
CA THR A 243 3.55 -17.06 9.76
C THR A 243 2.05 -17.31 9.67
N SER A 244 1.19 -16.31 9.89
CA SER A 244 -0.26 -16.46 9.81
C SER A 244 -1.00 -15.16 9.47
N HIS A 245 -2.27 -15.27 9.04
CA HIS A 245 -3.16 -14.12 8.90
C HIS A 245 -3.41 -13.41 10.23
N GLN A 246 -3.46 -14.17 11.34
CA GLN A 246 -3.64 -13.64 12.68
C GLN A 246 -2.46 -12.76 13.12
N LEU A 247 -1.22 -13.24 12.93
CA LEU A 247 -0.04 -12.43 13.20
C LEU A 247 -0.01 -11.16 12.32
N THR A 248 -0.42 -11.30 11.05
CA THR A 248 -0.51 -10.16 10.14
C THR A 248 -1.52 -9.12 10.64
N LYS A 249 -2.71 -9.54 11.08
CA LYS A 249 -3.73 -8.68 11.70
C LYS A 249 -3.15 -7.95 12.92
N GLU A 250 -2.57 -8.69 13.87
CA GLU A 250 -2.04 -8.14 15.12
C GLU A 250 -0.96 -7.09 14.87
N LEU A 251 -0.02 -7.36 13.96
CA LEU A 251 1.02 -6.39 13.59
C LEU A 251 0.41 -5.15 12.93
N ILE A 252 -0.59 -5.30 12.07
CA ILE A 252 -1.28 -4.16 11.46
C ILE A 252 -1.92 -3.28 12.54
N GLU A 253 -2.56 -3.87 13.57
CA GLU A 253 -3.20 -3.13 14.68
C GLU A 253 -2.21 -2.35 15.54
N THR A 254 -0.94 -2.77 15.62
CA THR A 254 0.10 -1.98 16.32
C THR A 254 0.44 -0.66 15.61
N THR A 255 -0.05 -0.47 14.38
CA THR A 255 0.26 0.72 13.59
C THR A 255 -0.35 1.96 14.23
N THR A 256 0.52 2.84 14.72
CA THR A 256 0.13 4.18 15.18
C THR A 256 1.14 5.24 14.76
N THR A 257 0.76 6.51 14.86
CA THR A 257 1.65 7.64 14.57
C THR A 257 1.55 8.71 15.64
N LYS A 258 2.60 9.53 15.76
CA LYS A 258 2.56 10.75 16.60
C LYS A 258 1.44 11.72 16.20
N LYS A 259 0.91 11.62 14.98
CA LYS A 259 -0.21 12.43 14.48
C LYS A 259 -1.58 11.79 14.78
N GLY A 260 -1.62 10.74 15.60
CA GLY A 260 -2.86 10.12 16.07
C GLY A 260 -3.51 9.12 15.13
N LEU A 261 -2.80 8.62 14.10
CA LEU A 261 -3.34 7.53 13.27
C LEU A 261 -3.62 6.32 14.15
N LYS A 262 -4.83 5.79 14.06
CA LYS A 262 -5.20 4.48 14.63
C LYS A 262 -5.53 3.51 13.51
N VAL A 263 -5.13 2.26 13.66
CA VAL A 263 -5.40 1.22 12.69
C VAL A 263 -6.12 0.07 13.39
N PHE A 264 -7.27 -0.29 12.85
CA PHE A 264 -8.05 -1.46 13.25
C PHE A 264 -7.91 -2.50 12.15
N ALA A 265 -7.83 -3.78 12.52
CA ALA A 265 -7.74 -4.84 11.53
C ALA A 265 -8.71 -5.97 11.84
N SER A 266 -9.21 -6.61 10.78
CA SER A 266 -10.01 -7.83 10.85
C SER A 266 -9.54 -8.80 9.77
N ILE A 267 -9.88 -10.08 9.93
CA ILE A 267 -9.64 -11.09 8.89
C ILE A 267 -10.97 -11.35 8.21
N ASN A 268 -10.96 -11.39 6.87
CA ASN A 268 -12.17 -11.78 6.15
C ASN A 268 -12.36 -13.30 6.25
N THR A 269 -13.08 -13.73 7.29
CA THR A 269 -13.65 -15.07 7.38
C THR A 269 -15.10 -14.96 6.89
N PHE A 270 -15.43 -15.57 5.77
CA PHE A 270 -16.74 -15.59 5.08
C PHE A 270 -17.96 -16.05 5.94
N ALA A 271 -17.86 -16.13 7.26
CA ALA A 271 -18.97 -16.50 8.13
C ALA A 271 -19.83 -15.26 8.42
N ASN A 272 -20.93 -15.14 7.66
CA ASN A 272 -22.20 -14.48 8.01
C ASN A 272 -22.15 -13.49 9.17
N PHE A 273 -22.24 -12.20 8.87
CA PHE A 273 -22.79 -11.24 9.83
C PHE A 273 -24.24 -11.64 10.09
N ASP A 274 -24.45 -12.49 11.10
CA ASP A 274 -25.77 -12.80 11.61
C ASP A 274 -26.33 -11.53 12.26
N LEU A 275 -27.20 -10.84 11.53
CA LEU A 275 -27.89 -9.64 11.98
C LEU A 275 -29.04 -9.95 12.97
N SER A 276 -29.19 -11.20 13.44
CA SER A 276 -30.25 -11.60 14.37
C SER A 276 -29.98 -11.26 15.86
N GLN A 277 -28.96 -10.47 16.18
CA GLN A 277 -28.72 -9.99 17.56
C GLN A 277 -28.64 -8.47 17.68
N LYS A 278 -29.73 -7.78 17.29
CA LYS A 278 -30.13 -6.50 17.91
C LYS A 278 -31.64 -6.44 18.07
#